data_AF-A0A1M6ICX5-F1
#
_entry.id   AF-A0A1M6ICX5-F1
#
_cell.length_a   1.000
_cell.length_b   1.000
_cell.length_c   1.000
_cell.angle_alpha   90.00
_cell.angle_beta   90.00
_cell.angle_gamma   90.00
#
_symmetry.space_group_name_H-M   'P 1'
#
loop_
_entity.id
_entity.type
_entity.pdbx_description
1 polymer ?
#
loop_
_entity_poly.entity_id
_entity_poly.type
_entity_poly.pdbx_seq_one_letter_code
_entity_poly.pdbx_strand_id
1 'polypeptide(L)'
;MFSMRCVVRLFAVALGGALLGACAQSSVVTRHSEFVGASRHASLPMRRHVASVKKHTPFAAKKNAGGTQVASQGVASFYTEGTETASGEKFDTHELTAAHPTLPFGTKLRVTNTATGRSVTVRVNDRGPYVHGRVVDVSYSAANALGMVNKGVANVKLDVVQ
;
A
#
# COMPACT_ATOMS: atom_id res chain seq x y z
N MET A 1 -40.37 -26.34 -34.93
CA MET A 1 -40.23 -27.27 -33.80
C MET A 1 -40.34 -26.43 -32.53
N PHE A 2 -41.52 -26.46 -31.91
CA PHE A 2 -41.92 -25.66 -30.74
C PHE A 2 -41.24 -26.14 -29.46
N SER A 3 -40.99 -25.21 -28.53
CA SER A 3 -41.15 -25.32 -27.05
C SER A 3 -40.11 -24.42 -26.38
N MET A 4 -40.37 -23.16 -26.02
CA MET A 4 -41.36 -22.58 -25.11
C MET A 4 -41.09 -22.88 -23.62
N ARG A 5 -40.36 -21.95 -23.00
CA ARG A 5 -40.49 -21.40 -21.64
C ARG A 5 -41.34 -22.21 -20.64
N CYS A 6 -40.74 -22.60 -19.51
CA CYS A 6 -41.44 -23.07 -18.31
C CYS A 6 -40.73 -22.45 -17.08
N VAL A 7 -41.19 -21.35 -16.48
CA VAL A 7 -42.33 -21.11 -15.58
C VAL A 7 -41.78 -20.69 -14.20
N VAL A 8 -42.17 -19.47 -13.86
CA VAL A 8 -42.03 -18.73 -12.61
C VAL A 8 -42.66 -19.48 -11.42
N ARG A 9 -42.06 -19.37 -10.23
CA ARG A 9 -42.85 -19.23 -8.99
C ARG A 9 -42.25 -18.16 -8.07
N LEU A 10 -43.03 -17.08 -7.97
CA LEU A 10 -43.03 -16.03 -6.95
C LEU A 10 -43.49 -16.55 -5.58
N PHE A 11 -43.48 -15.63 -4.61
CA PHE A 11 -44.12 -15.60 -3.27
C PHE A 11 -43.15 -15.85 -2.11
N ALA A 12 -43.09 -15.05 -1.04
CA ALA A 12 -43.79 -13.82 -0.69
C ALA A 12 -43.04 -13.04 0.42
N VAL A 13 -43.40 -11.77 0.46
CA VAL A 13 -43.08 -10.69 1.40
C VAL A 13 -43.42 -11.04 2.86
N ALA A 14 -42.61 -10.54 3.81
CA ALA A 14 -43.11 -10.15 5.13
C ALA A 14 -42.49 -8.80 5.54
N LEU A 15 -43.37 -7.80 5.63
CA LEU A 15 -43.14 -6.48 6.21
C LEU A 15 -43.07 -6.57 7.74
N GLY A 16 -42.22 -5.72 8.32
CA GLY A 16 -42.31 -5.22 9.70
C GLY A 16 -41.12 -4.28 9.92
N GLY A 17 -41.25 -2.99 10.22
CA GLY A 17 -42.35 -2.26 10.83
C GLY A 17 -41.80 -1.49 12.03
N ALA A 18 -41.38 -0.25 11.78
CA ALA A 18 -41.29 0.94 12.65
C ALA A 18 -40.83 0.83 14.13
N LEU A 19 -39.97 1.76 14.57
CA LEU A 19 -40.41 2.94 15.36
C LEU A 19 -39.21 3.80 15.80
N LEU A 20 -39.47 5.11 15.84
CA LEU A 20 -38.58 6.18 16.25
C LEU A 20 -38.30 6.15 17.76
N GLY A 21 -37.10 6.57 18.15
CA GLY A 21 -36.77 6.92 19.53
C GLY A 21 -35.73 8.05 19.56
N ALA A 22 -36.19 9.26 19.84
CA ALA A 22 -35.40 10.45 20.15
C ALA A 22 -35.02 10.50 21.65
N CYS A 23 -33.93 11.20 21.99
CA CYS A 23 -33.69 12.03 23.20
C CYS A 23 -32.17 12.31 23.29
N ALA A 24 -31.73 13.57 23.10
CA ALA A 24 -31.48 14.58 24.16
C ALA A 24 -30.19 14.25 24.97
N GLN A 25 -29.06 14.91 24.70
CA GLN A 25 -28.59 16.20 25.25
C GLN A 25 -27.77 16.10 26.56
N SER A 26 -26.61 16.77 26.53
CA SER A 26 -26.05 17.62 27.59
C SER A 26 -25.12 17.01 28.67
N SER A 27 -23.84 17.35 28.51
CA SER A 27 -22.95 18.00 29.48
C SER A 27 -23.12 17.72 30.98
N VAL A 28 -22.10 17.09 31.57
CA VAL A 28 -21.82 17.10 33.01
C VAL A 28 -20.30 17.25 33.18
N VAL A 29 -19.84 18.46 33.58
CA VAL A 29 -19.18 18.78 34.88
C VAL A 29 -17.68 18.39 34.85
N THR A 30 -16.71 19.27 35.11
CA THR A 30 -16.57 20.18 36.25
C THR A 30 -15.69 21.39 35.90
N ARG A 31 -16.16 22.58 36.29
CA ARG A 31 -15.40 23.83 36.41
C ARG A 31 -14.69 23.90 37.78
N HIS A 32 -13.79 24.87 37.86
CA HIS A 32 -13.17 25.53 39.03
C HIS A 32 -11.79 24.97 39.38
N SER A 33 -10.72 25.69 39.05
CA SER A 33 -10.16 26.89 39.74
C SER A 33 -9.00 26.38 40.61
N GLU A 34 -7.79 26.91 40.50
CA GLU A 34 -7.42 28.13 41.23
C GLU A 34 -6.33 28.95 40.51
N PHE A 35 -6.42 30.25 40.75
CA PHE A 35 -5.57 31.34 40.30
C PHE A 35 -4.82 31.88 41.53
N VAL A 36 -3.75 32.65 41.28
CA VAL A 36 -2.95 33.49 42.21
C VAL A 36 -1.89 32.75 43.05
N GLY A 37 -0.62 33.15 43.07
CA GLY A 37 0.02 34.26 42.37
C GLY A 37 1.40 34.61 42.96
N ALA A 38 2.07 35.55 42.27
CA ALA A 38 3.05 36.56 42.73
C ALA A 38 4.27 36.06 43.56
N SER A 39 5.53 36.47 43.36
CA SER A 39 6.06 37.77 42.92
C SER A 39 7.61 37.72 42.96
N ARG A 40 8.25 38.66 42.25
CA ARG A 40 9.51 39.40 42.56
C ARG A 40 10.85 39.08 41.85
N HIS A 41 11.33 40.16 41.20
CA HIS A 41 12.73 40.66 41.09
C HIS A 41 13.66 39.91 40.09
N ALA A 42 14.60 40.52 39.36
CA ALA A 42 15.04 41.91 39.12
C ALA A 42 15.93 41.95 37.85
N SER A 43 16.19 43.18 37.42
CA SER A 43 16.99 43.79 36.32
C SER A 43 18.34 43.20 35.83
N LEU A 44 18.50 43.25 34.48
CA LEU A 44 19.66 43.65 33.61
C LEU A 44 20.97 42.80 33.58
N PRO A 45 21.86 42.87 32.55
CA PRO A 45 21.87 43.70 31.32
C PRO A 45 22.12 42.93 29.98
N MET A 46 22.02 43.71 28.90
CA MET A 46 22.37 43.47 27.50
C MET A 46 23.57 42.52 27.24
N ARG A 47 23.33 41.46 26.47
CA ARG A 47 24.36 40.77 25.67
C ARG A 47 23.91 40.64 24.22
N ARG A 48 24.58 41.42 23.36
CA ARG A 48 24.62 41.21 21.91
C ARG A 48 25.13 39.79 21.64
N HIS A 49 24.28 38.91 21.15
CA HIS A 49 24.73 37.75 20.39
C HIS A 49 24.29 37.92 18.94
N VAL A 50 25.31 38.17 18.12
CA VAL A 50 25.31 38.29 16.67
C VAL A 50 24.49 37.14 16.07
N ALA A 51 23.57 37.46 15.16
CA ALA A 51 22.86 36.49 14.35
C ALA A 51 23.91 35.67 13.57
N SER A 52 24.24 34.48 14.08
CA SER A 52 24.97 33.50 13.30
C SER A 52 24.01 32.96 12.26
N VAL A 53 24.09 33.53 11.05
CA VAL A 53 23.51 32.95 9.84
C VAL A 53 24.02 31.52 9.76
N LYS A 54 23.19 30.55 10.16
CA LYS A 54 23.39 29.16 9.77
C LYS A 54 23.29 29.15 8.25
N LYS A 55 24.45 29.18 7.58
CA LYS A 55 24.55 28.88 6.16
C LYS A 55 23.86 27.53 5.99
N HIS A 56 22.72 27.55 5.30
CA HIS A 56 22.12 26.34 4.76
C HIS A 56 23.16 25.74 3.82
N THR A 57 23.96 24.81 4.32
CA THR A 57 24.68 23.89 3.45
C THR A 57 23.61 23.19 2.62
N PRO A 58 23.58 23.38 1.29
CA PRO A 58 22.63 22.66 0.46
C PRO A 58 22.83 21.18 0.76
N PHE A 59 21.70 20.51 0.97
CA PHE A 59 21.56 19.08 1.14
C PHE A 59 22.60 18.38 0.26
N ALA A 60 23.69 17.92 0.87
CA ALA A 60 24.63 17.04 0.20
C ALA A 60 23.81 15.78 -0.05
N ALA A 61 23.25 15.67 -1.26
CA ALA A 61 22.55 14.49 -1.70
C ALA A 61 23.52 13.34 -1.49
N LYS A 62 23.28 12.55 -0.44
CA LYS A 62 23.89 11.23 -0.34
C LYS A 62 23.40 10.48 -1.57
N LYS A 63 24.22 10.48 -2.62
CA LYS A 63 24.20 9.40 -3.60
C LYS A 63 24.51 8.16 -2.76
N ASN A 64 23.46 7.51 -2.26
CA ASN A 64 23.55 6.12 -1.88
C ASN A 64 23.80 5.36 -3.19
N ALA A 65 25.06 5.37 -3.62
CA ALA A 65 25.62 4.43 -4.59
C ALA A 65 25.82 3.10 -3.85
N GLY A 66 24.73 2.59 -3.25
CA GLY A 66 24.72 1.39 -2.43
C GLY A 66 23.79 0.38 -3.09
N GLY A 67 24.38 -0.64 -3.70
CA GLY A 67 23.68 -1.78 -4.27
C GLY A 67 23.39 -1.60 -5.75
N THR A 68 24.01 -2.44 -6.56
CA THR A 68 23.65 -2.68 -7.97
C THR A 68 22.14 -2.80 -8.07
N GLN A 69 21.50 -1.74 -8.57
CA GLN A 69 20.09 -1.76 -8.94
C GLN A 69 20.00 -2.82 -10.03
N VAL A 70 19.51 -4.02 -9.70
CA VAL A 70 19.17 -5.02 -10.72
C VAL A 70 17.91 -4.50 -11.40
N ALA A 71 18.13 -3.57 -12.32
CA ALA A 71 17.11 -3.00 -13.16
C ALA A 71 16.92 -3.97 -14.32
N SER A 72 15.82 -4.71 -14.32
CA SER A 72 15.43 -5.58 -15.42
C SER A 72 14.07 -5.14 -15.98
N GLN A 73 13.81 -5.50 -17.24
CA GLN A 73 12.57 -5.17 -17.93
C GLN A 73 12.03 -6.41 -18.62
N GLY A 74 10.71 -6.49 -18.75
CA GLY A 74 10.05 -7.57 -19.45
C GLY A 74 8.56 -7.59 -19.20
N VAL A 75 7.92 -8.73 -19.44
CA VAL A 75 6.48 -8.90 -19.24
C VAL A 75 6.21 -9.38 -17.82
N ALA A 76 5.28 -8.73 -17.13
CA ALA A 76 4.65 -9.25 -15.93
C ALA A 76 3.34 -9.97 -16.27
N SER A 77 3.01 -10.99 -15.49
CA SER A 77 1.65 -11.52 -15.39
C SER A 77 1.23 -11.63 -13.93
N PHE A 78 0.07 -12.22 -13.64
CA PHE A 78 -0.37 -12.44 -12.26
C PHE A 78 -1.05 -13.79 -12.07
N TYR A 79 -1.06 -14.25 -10.83
CA TYR A 79 -1.67 -15.51 -10.41
C TYR A 79 -2.74 -15.26 -9.35
N THR A 80 -3.78 -16.10 -9.38
CA THR A 80 -4.96 -16.03 -8.50
C THR A 80 -5.18 -17.32 -7.71
N GLU A 81 -4.38 -18.34 -8.01
CA GLU A 81 -4.53 -19.68 -7.48
C GLU A 81 -3.18 -20.17 -6.92
N GLY A 82 -3.27 -21.09 -5.96
CA GLY A 82 -2.13 -21.59 -5.21
C GLY A 82 -2.55 -22.03 -3.82
N THR A 83 -1.74 -22.86 -3.18
CA THR A 83 -1.93 -23.26 -1.77
C THR A 83 -0.68 -22.94 -0.97
N GLU A 84 0.49 -23.26 -1.52
CA GLU A 84 1.80 -23.03 -0.92
C GLU A 84 2.75 -22.50 -2.00
N THR A 85 3.64 -21.59 -1.60
CA THR A 85 4.65 -20.96 -2.46
C THR A 85 5.99 -21.67 -2.34
N ALA A 86 6.94 -21.41 -3.25
CA ALA A 86 8.27 -22.01 -3.17
C ALA A 86 9.11 -21.58 -1.94
N SER A 87 8.71 -20.53 -1.21
CA SER A 87 9.31 -20.21 0.10
C SER A 87 8.76 -21.04 1.26
N GLY A 88 7.70 -21.83 1.04
CA GLY A 88 6.96 -22.57 2.08
C GLY A 88 5.87 -21.74 2.76
N GLU A 89 5.64 -20.49 2.33
CA GLU A 89 4.53 -19.69 2.82
C GLU A 89 3.21 -20.10 2.15
N LYS A 90 2.10 -20.04 2.90
CA LYS A 90 0.76 -20.20 2.33
C LYS A 90 0.50 -19.08 1.31
N PHE A 91 -0.06 -19.45 0.16
CA PHE A 91 -0.44 -18.47 -0.84
C PHE A 91 -1.62 -17.60 -0.37
N ASP A 92 -1.50 -16.28 -0.56
CA ASP A 92 -2.57 -15.30 -0.36
C ASP A 92 -2.62 -14.31 -1.53
N THR A 93 -3.76 -14.24 -2.20
CA THR A 93 -4.01 -13.32 -3.32
C THR A 93 -4.02 -11.84 -2.93
N HIS A 94 -4.25 -11.54 -1.65
CA HIS A 94 -4.37 -10.19 -1.11
C HIS A 94 -3.02 -9.59 -0.70
N GLU A 95 -2.00 -10.42 -0.48
CA GLU A 95 -0.65 -9.95 -0.18
C GLU A 95 0.05 -9.33 -1.40
N LEU A 96 1.03 -8.47 -1.16
CA LEU A 96 1.88 -7.88 -2.21
C LEU A 96 3.13 -8.74 -2.41
N THR A 97 2.97 -9.84 -3.11
CA THR A 97 4.01 -10.86 -3.34
C THR A 97 4.24 -11.12 -4.82
N ALA A 98 5.35 -11.78 -5.14
CA ALA A 98 5.70 -12.15 -6.50
C ALA A 98 6.56 -13.41 -6.59
N ALA A 99 6.44 -14.10 -7.72
CA ALA A 99 7.36 -15.11 -8.20
C ALA A 99 8.46 -14.48 -9.06
N HIS A 100 9.72 -14.84 -8.79
CA HIS A 100 10.86 -14.47 -9.63
C HIS A 100 11.81 -15.66 -9.87
N PRO A 101 12.43 -15.80 -11.07
CA PRO A 101 13.23 -16.99 -11.40
C PRO A 101 14.43 -17.20 -10.47
N THR A 102 15.15 -16.13 -10.14
CA THR A 102 16.46 -16.23 -9.46
C THR A 102 16.65 -15.32 -8.24
N LEU A 103 15.75 -14.36 -7.97
CA LEU A 103 15.96 -13.44 -6.86
C LEU A 103 15.79 -14.18 -5.52
N PRO A 104 16.61 -13.88 -4.50
CA PRO A 104 16.43 -14.47 -3.19
C PRO A 104 15.02 -14.22 -2.64
N PHE A 105 14.46 -15.19 -1.93
CA PHE A 105 13.20 -14.96 -1.22
C PHE A 105 13.38 -13.84 -0.18
N GLY A 106 12.32 -13.06 0.04
CA GLY A 106 12.35 -11.86 0.87
C GLY A 106 12.83 -10.59 0.15
N THR A 107 13.39 -10.71 -1.06
CA THR A 107 13.78 -9.53 -1.86
C THR A 107 12.57 -8.64 -2.09
N LYS A 108 12.69 -7.34 -1.79
CA LYS A 108 11.67 -6.36 -2.15
C LYS A 108 11.93 -5.83 -3.54
N LEU A 109 10.90 -5.87 -4.37
CA LEU A 109 10.96 -5.52 -5.78
C LEU A 109 9.93 -4.43 -6.06
N ARG A 110 10.38 -3.26 -6.52
CA ARG A 110 9.47 -2.26 -7.09
C ARG A 110 9.19 -2.64 -8.54
N VAL A 111 7.94 -3.00 -8.80
CA VAL A 111 7.43 -3.30 -10.13
C VAL A 111 6.75 -2.04 -10.66
N THR A 112 7.12 -1.60 -11.86
CA THR A 112 6.55 -0.40 -12.50
C THR A 112 5.97 -0.78 -13.85
N ASN A 113 4.67 -0.58 -14.04
CA ASN A 113 4.00 -0.73 -15.33
C ASN A 113 4.44 0.41 -16.25
N THR A 114 5.16 0.10 -17.34
CA THR A 114 5.77 1.12 -18.20
C THR A 114 4.76 1.88 -19.05
N ALA A 115 3.56 1.31 -19.27
CA ALA A 115 2.51 1.97 -20.04
C ALA A 115 1.76 3.04 -19.23
N THR A 116 1.63 2.87 -17.91
CA THR A 116 0.84 3.75 -17.05
C THR A 116 1.67 4.54 -16.03
N GLY A 117 2.92 4.15 -15.80
CA GLY A 117 3.78 4.69 -14.75
C GLY A 117 3.40 4.24 -13.34
N ARG A 118 2.34 3.43 -13.17
CA ARG A 118 1.92 2.90 -11.87
C ARG A 118 2.97 1.91 -11.35
N SER A 119 3.27 1.98 -10.05
CA SER A 119 4.24 1.06 -9.43
C SER A 119 3.74 0.50 -8.11
N VAL A 120 4.19 -0.69 -7.76
CA VAL A 120 3.95 -1.33 -6.47
C VAL A 120 5.22 -2.05 -6.01
N THR A 121 5.49 -2.04 -4.71
CA THR A 121 6.57 -2.83 -4.12
C THR A 121 6.00 -4.17 -3.65
N VAL A 122 6.60 -5.26 -4.12
CA VAL A 122 6.23 -6.63 -3.76
C VAL A 122 7.40 -7.34 -3.09
N ARG A 123 7.11 -8.40 -2.34
CA ARG A 123 8.12 -9.30 -1.78
C ARG A 123 8.21 -10.57 -2.63
N VAL A 124 9.41 -10.97 -3.00
CA VAL A 124 9.64 -12.24 -3.68
C VAL A 124 9.47 -13.38 -2.68
N ASN A 125 8.50 -14.25 -2.89
CA ASN A 125 8.29 -15.45 -2.05
C ASN A 125 8.05 -16.72 -2.88
N ASP A 126 8.07 -16.62 -4.20
CA ASP A 126 7.82 -17.77 -5.06
C ASP A 126 8.80 -17.83 -6.26
N ARG A 127 8.75 -18.93 -7.01
CA ARG A 127 9.63 -19.22 -8.15
C ARG A 127 8.89 -19.27 -9.47
N GLY A 128 9.60 -18.94 -10.55
CA GLY A 128 9.03 -18.67 -11.86
C GLY A 128 8.97 -17.16 -12.12
N PRO A 129 8.37 -16.70 -13.23
CA PRO A 129 7.78 -17.49 -14.30
C PRO A 129 8.84 -18.28 -15.10
N TYR A 130 8.48 -19.49 -15.53
CA TYR A 130 9.31 -20.31 -16.43
C TYR A 130 8.92 -20.17 -17.91
N VAL A 131 8.01 -19.24 -18.20
CA VAL A 131 7.57 -18.93 -19.56
C VAL A 131 8.48 -17.86 -20.15
N HIS A 132 9.01 -18.13 -21.34
CA HIS A 132 9.89 -17.21 -22.05
C HIS A 132 9.24 -15.82 -22.21
N GLY A 133 10.02 -14.77 -21.95
CA GLY A 133 9.58 -13.38 -22.07
C GLY A 133 8.86 -12.79 -20.84
N ARG A 134 8.43 -13.62 -19.88
CA ARG A 134 7.94 -13.13 -18.58
C ARG A 134 9.09 -13.04 -17.57
N VAL A 135 9.12 -11.95 -16.82
CA VAL A 135 10.19 -11.66 -15.84
C VAL A 135 9.70 -11.71 -14.41
N VAL A 136 8.39 -11.57 -14.18
CA VAL A 136 7.77 -11.63 -12.86
C VAL A 136 6.31 -12.06 -12.99
N ASP A 137 5.84 -12.89 -12.06
CA ASP A 137 4.41 -13.12 -11.85
C ASP A 137 4.06 -12.52 -10.49
N VAL A 138 3.13 -11.58 -10.45
CA VAL A 138 2.73 -10.88 -9.21
C VAL A 138 1.42 -11.42 -8.66
N SER A 139 1.14 -11.20 -7.38
CA SER A 139 -0.18 -11.52 -6.82
C SER A 139 -1.31 -10.70 -7.48
N TYR A 140 -2.55 -11.16 -7.33
CA TYR A 140 -3.72 -10.41 -7.81
C TYR A 140 -3.79 -8.98 -7.23
N SER A 141 -3.53 -8.82 -5.93
CA SER A 141 -3.50 -7.51 -5.26
C SER A 141 -2.48 -6.56 -5.89
N ALA A 142 -1.28 -7.06 -6.18
CA ALA A 142 -0.24 -6.29 -6.87
C ALA A 142 -0.63 -5.96 -8.33
N ALA A 143 -1.23 -6.89 -9.05
CA ALA A 143 -1.72 -6.67 -10.41
C ALA A 143 -2.81 -5.58 -10.46
N ASN A 144 -3.70 -5.56 -9.47
CA ASN A 144 -4.72 -4.53 -9.32
C ASN A 144 -4.08 -3.16 -9.06
N ALA A 145 -3.08 -3.10 -8.18
CA ALA A 145 -2.31 -1.88 -7.91
C ALA A 145 -1.55 -1.38 -9.16
N LEU A 146 -1.08 -2.28 -10.02
CA LEU A 146 -0.44 -1.96 -11.31
C LEU A 146 -1.43 -1.61 -12.42
N GLY A 147 -2.72 -1.82 -12.20
CA GLY A 147 -3.76 -1.59 -13.21
C GLY A 147 -3.69 -2.54 -14.40
N MET A 148 -3.28 -3.79 -14.18
CA MET A 148 -3.07 -4.77 -15.25
C MET A 148 -4.06 -5.94 -15.24
N VAL A 149 -4.97 -6.03 -14.26
CA VAL A 149 -5.93 -7.14 -14.11
C VAL A 149 -6.72 -7.37 -15.40
N ASN A 150 -7.33 -6.32 -15.97
CA ASN A 150 -8.14 -6.43 -17.19
C ASN A 150 -7.34 -6.88 -18.43
N LYS A 151 -6.03 -6.65 -18.45
CA LYS A 151 -5.15 -7.02 -19.57
C LYS A 151 -4.49 -8.39 -19.39
N GLY A 152 -4.49 -8.95 -18.18
CA GLY A 152 -3.74 -10.17 -17.85
C GLY A 152 -2.23 -9.93 -17.67
N VAL A 153 -1.64 -9.14 -18.56
CA VAL A 153 -0.19 -8.89 -18.64
C VAL A 153 0.15 -7.41 -18.79
N ALA A 154 1.38 -7.04 -18.45
CA ALA A 154 1.89 -5.69 -18.65
C ALA A 154 3.41 -5.69 -18.90
N ASN A 155 3.90 -4.76 -19.70
CA ASN A 155 5.34 -4.48 -19.74
C ASN A 155 5.73 -3.75 -18.45
N VAL A 156 6.77 -4.24 -17.79
CA VAL A 156 7.23 -3.72 -16.50
C VAL A 156 8.72 -3.46 -16.47
N LYS A 157 9.10 -2.52 -15.62
CA LYS A 157 10.45 -2.34 -15.10
C LYS A 157 10.50 -2.82 -13.66
N LEU A 158 11.54 -3.58 -13.32
CA LEU A 158 11.79 -4.12 -11.99
C LEU A 158 13.00 -3.41 -11.39
N ASP A 159 12.88 -2.90 -10.17
CA ASP A 159 13.99 -2.35 -9.39
C ASP A 159 14.03 -3.05 -8.02
N VAL A 160 15.18 -3.61 -7.63
CA VAL A 160 15.36 -4.14 -6.27
C VAL A 160 15.48 -2.97 -5.29
N VAL A 161 14.64 -2.98 -4.25
CA VAL A 161 14.64 -1.95 -3.19
C VAL A 161 15.12 -2.57 -1.87
N GLN A 162 16.01 -1.87 -1.16
CA GLN A 162 16.55 -2.27 0.15
C GLN A 162 15.59 -1.88 1.28
#